data_AF-A0A6L8GCB7-F1
#
_entry.id   AF-A0A6L8GCB7-F1
#
_cell.length_a   1.000
_cell.length_b   1.000
_cell.length_c   1.000
_cell.angle_alpha   90.00
_cell.angle_beta   90.00
_cell.angle_gamma   90.00
#
_symmetry.space_group_name_H-M   'P 1'
#
loop_
_entity.id
_entity.type
_entity.pdbx_description
1 polymer ?
#
loop_
_entity_poly.entity_id
_entity_poly.type
_entity_poly.pdbx_seq_one_letter_code
_entity_poly.pdbx_strand_id
1 'polypeptide(L)'
;MIDLMFALAIGMLFGIGVFQLLRRDLIKAAIGFAILFSAINLFFVAVGAFDGDFAPYVSNVEAGLSTSDPLVQALILTAIVVSFGSFSLVLG
;
A
#
# COMPACT_ATOMS: atom_id res chain seq x y z
N MET A 1 13.34 8.62 -4.97
CA MET A 1 14.10 7.49 -5.55
C MET A 1 13.68 6.22 -4.82
N ILE A 2 13.34 5.15 -5.55
CA ILE A 2 13.08 3.85 -4.92
C ILE A 2 14.43 3.21 -4.58
N ASP A 3 14.73 3.08 -3.30
CA ASP A 3 15.93 2.37 -2.86
C ASP A 3 15.78 0.87 -3.15
N LEU A 4 16.87 0.22 -3.58
CA LEU A 4 16.90 -1.21 -3.90
C LEU A 4 16.35 -2.07 -2.74
N MET A 5 16.61 -1.65 -1.50
CA MET A 5 16.10 -2.30 -0.29
C MET A 5 14.58 -2.24 -0.20
N PHE A 6 13.97 -1.11 -0.57
CA PHE A 6 12.53 -0.93 -0.55
C PHE A 6 11.84 -1.76 -1.63
N ALA A 7 12.42 -1.80 -2.83
CA ALA A 7 11.92 -2.66 -3.91
C ALA A 7 11.98 -4.16 -3.54
N LEU A 8 13.08 -4.60 -2.92
CA LEU A 8 13.22 -5.98 -2.43
C LEU A 8 12.21 -6.31 -1.32
N ALA A 9 11.98 -5.38 -0.38
CA ALA A 9 11.00 -5.58 0.68
C ALA A 9 9.57 -5.75 0.11
N ILE A 10 9.16 -4.90 -0.83
CA ILE A 10 7.86 -5.00 -1.51
C ILE A 10 7.74 -6.34 -2.25
N GLY A 11 8.77 -6.72 -3.01
CA GLY A 11 8.79 -7.99 -3.73
C GLY A 11 8.68 -9.21 -2.81
N MET A 12 9.38 -9.19 -1.67
CA MET A 12 9.31 -10.26 -0.68
C MET A 12 7.93 -10.35 -0.03
N LEU A 13 7.30 -9.23 0.29
CA LEU A 13 5.93 -9.19 0.82
C LEU A 13 4.91 -9.73 -0.19
N PHE A 14 5.04 -9.37 -1.47
CA PHE A 14 4.23 -9.95 -2.55
C PHE A 14 4.40 -11.46 -2.64
N GLY A 15 5.65 -11.95 -2.61
CA GLY A 15 5.95 -13.38 -2.63
C GLY A 15 5.32 -14.15 -1.47
N ILE A 16 5.46 -13.62 -0.24
CA ILE A 16 4.88 -14.22 0.98
C ILE A 16 3.34 -14.18 0.92
N GLY A 17 2.76 -13.06 0.50
CA GLY A 17 1.31 -12.89 0.35
C GLY A 17 0.72 -13.90 -0.62
N VAL A 18 1.29 -14.02 -1.82
CA VAL A 18 0.86 -14.99 -2.84
C VAL A 18 1.02 -16.42 -2.33
N PHE A 19 2.16 -16.74 -1.70
CA PHE A 19 2.40 -18.08 -1.15
C PHE A 19 1.36 -18.49 -0.10
N GLN A 20 1.00 -17.58 0.81
CA GLN A 20 -0.05 -17.83 1.80
C GLN A 20 -1.45 -17.94 1.18
N LEU A 21 -1.71 -17.24 0.07
CA LEU A 21 -2.98 -17.29 -0.64
C LEU A 21 -3.23 -18.63 -1.33
N LEU A 22 -2.17 -19.35 -1.72
CA LEU A 22 -2.24 -20.71 -2.26
C LEU A 22 -2.50 -21.79 -1.19
N ARG A 23 -2.49 -21.45 0.10
CA ARG A 23 -2.78 -22.44 1.14
C ARG A 23 -4.26 -22.78 1.19
N ARG A 24 -4.54 -24.06 1.42
CA ARG A 24 -5.90 -24.64 1.48
C ARG A 24 -6.70 -24.23 2.72
N ASP A 25 -6.08 -23.49 3.65
CA ASP A 25 -6.63 -23.10 4.94
C ASP A 25 -7.07 -21.64 4.86
N LEU A 26 -8.37 -21.39 5.09
CA LEU A 26 -8.98 -20.07 4.90
C LEU A 26 -8.37 -19.00 5.80
N ILE A 27 -7.98 -19.35 7.03
CA ILE A 27 -7.35 -18.40 7.96
C ILE A 27 -5.96 -18.01 7.43
N LYS A 28 -5.21 -18.98 6.91
CA LYS A 28 -3.89 -18.73 6.31
C LYS A 28 -4.01 -17.92 5.02
N ALA A 29 -5.02 -18.18 4.20
CA ALA A 29 -5.32 -17.40 3.00
C ALA A 29 -5.71 -15.95 3.35
N ALA A 30 -6.50 -15.74 4.41
CA ALA A 30 -6.86 -14.40 4.90
C ALA A 30 -5.62 -13.62 5.34
N ILE A 31 -4.71 -14.25 6.11
CA ILE A 31 -3.43 -13.63 6.49
C ILE A 31 -2.60 -13.29 5.24
N GLY A 32 -2.59 -14.17 4.23
CA GLY A 32 -1.96 -13.90 2.94
C GLY A 32 -2.53 -12.65 2.25
N PHE A 33 -3.86 -12.53 2.24
CA PHE A 33 -4.57 -11.35 1.74
C PHE A 33 -4.16 -10.07 2.48
N ALA A 34 -4.09 -10.10 3.81
CA ALA A 34 -3.69 -8.93 4.61
C ALA A 34 -2.25 -8.48 4.29
N ILE A 35 -1.32 -9.43 4.16
CA ILE A 35 0.07 -9.15 3.77
C ILE A 35 0.14 -8.56 2.36
N LEU A 36 -0.63 -9.12 1.43
CA LEU A 36 -0.64 -8.69 0.03
C LEU A 36 -1.21 -7.28 -0.12
N PHE A 37 -2.27 -6.94 0.63
CA PHE A 37 -2.77 -5.57 0.69
C PHE A 37 -1.76 -4.58 1.28
N SER A 38 -1.04 -4.97 2.34
CA SER A 38 0.04 -4.15 2.88
C SER A 38 1.12 -3.88 1.84
N ALA A 39 1.51 -4.90 1.05
CA ALA A 39 2.48 -4.77 -0.04
C ALA A 39 2.02 -3.81 -1.14
N ILE A 40 0.75 -3.86 -1.53
CA ILE A 40 0.16 -2.94 -2.52
C ILE A 40 0.17 -1.50 -2.01
N ASN A 41 -0.18 -1.27 -0.74
CA ASN A 41 -0.14 0.06 -0.15
C ASN A 41 1.30 0.61 -0.12
N LEU A 42 2.28 -0.22 0.26
CA LEU A 42 3.69 0.16 0.23
C LEU A 42 4.19 0.47 -1.19
N PHE A 43 3.69 -0.26 -2.19
CA PHE A 43 3.98 0.00 -3.60
C PHE A 43 3.43 1.35 -4.06
N PHE A 44 2.19 1.70 -3.73
CA PHE A 44 1.65 3.03 -4.04
C PHE A 44 2.45 4.15 -3.38
N VAL A 45 2.89 3.93 -2.13
CA VAL A 45 3.78 4.87 -1.44
C VAL A 45 5.10 5.05 -2.19
N ALA A 46 5.69 3.96 -2.69
CA ALA A 46 6.92 4.00 -3.47
C ALA A 46 6.77 4.70 -4.84
N VAL A 47 5.58 4.62 -5.47
CA VAL A 47 5.31 5.19 -6.80
C VAL A 47 5.09 6.71 -6.75
N GLY A 48 4.46 7.24 -5.70
CA GLY A 48 4.07 8.66 -5.72
C GLY A 48 3.91 9.38 -4.39
N ALA A 49 3.99 8.69 -3.24
CA ALA A 49 3.88 9.38 -1.95
C ALA A 49 5.16 10.12 -1.52
N PHE A 50 6.32 9.75 -2.09
CA PHE A 50 7.63 10.36 -1.78
C PHE A 50 8.03 11.53 -2.68
N ASP A 51 7.19 11.95 -3.65
CA ASP A 51 7.55 13.04 -4.58
C ASP A 51 7.32 14.45 -3.98
N GLY A 52 6.90 14.52 -2.72
CA GLY A 52 6.81 15.76 -1.96
C GLY A 52 7.11 15.60 -0.48
N ASP A 53 7.85 16.56 0.07
CA ASP A 53 8.26 16.61 1.49
C ASP A 53 7.09 16.96 2.43
N PHE A 54 5.96 17.41 1.88
CA PHE A 54 4.80 17.90 2.62
C PHE A 54 3.51 17.19 2.20
N ALA A 55 2.62 17.00 3.18
CA ALA A 55 1.32 16.41 2.93
C ALA A 55 0.43 17.35 2.08
N PRO A 56 -0.41 16.82 1.18
CA PRO A 56 -1.17 17.61 0.20
C PRO A 56 -2.20 18.57 0.80
N TYR A 57 -2.52 18.42 2.09
CA TYR A 57 -3.42 19.30 2.83
C TYR A 57 -2.70 20.49 3.49
N VAL A 58 -1.35 20.54 3.46
CA VAL A 58 -0.56 21.66 3.98
C VAL A 58 -0.37 22.68 2.86
N SER A 59 -1.22 23.70 2.83
CA SER A 59 -1.11 24.83 1.91
C SER A 59 -0.03 25.81 2.36
N ASN A 60 1.25 25.42 2.29
CA ASN A 60 2.36 26.37 2.42
C ASN A 60 2.61 27.03 1.05
N VAL A 61 1.72 27.95 0.68
CA VAL A 61 1.79 28.74 -0.58
C VAL A 61 3.06 29.60 -0.65
N GLU A 62 3.74 29.82 0.49
CA GLU A 62 4.88 30.75 0.60
C GLU A 62 6.26 30.16 0.26
N ALA A 63 6.40 28.86 0.11
CA ALA A 63 7.67 28.25 -0.27
C ALA A 63 7.38 27.17 -1.30
N GLY A 64 8.05 27.22 -2.47
CA GLY A 64 7.92 26.26 -3.57
C GLY A 64 8.38 24.84 -3.22
N LEU A 65 7.79 24.28 -2.17
CA LEU A 65 8.02 22.97 -1.59
C LEU A 65 7.17 21.97 -2.37
N SER A 66 7.81 20.90 -2.82
CA SER A 66 7.14 19.83 -3.56
C SER A 66 6.09 19.19 -2.64
N THR A 67 4.82 19.24 -3.04
CA THR A 67 3.71 18.65 -2.31
C THR A 67 3.49 17.22 -2.79
N SER A 68 3.21 16.29 -1.89
CA SER A 68 2.98 14.89 -2.24
C SER A 68 1.70 14.76 -3.08
N ASP A 69 1.67 13.85 -4.06
CA ASP A 69 0.58 13.79 -5.05
C ASP A 69 -0.77 13.47 -4.37
N PRO A 70 -1.74 14.41 -4.36
CA PRO A 70 -3.05 14.21 -3.73
C PRO A 70 -3.86 13.09 -4.38
N LEU A 71 -3.64 12.80 -5.68
CA LEU A 71 -4.35 11.75 -6.39
C LEU A 71 -3.93 10.37 -5.88
N VAL A 72 -2.62 10.16 -5.70
CA VAL A 72 -2.08 8.88 -5.19
C VAL A 72 -2.58 8.62 -3.77
N GLN A 73 -2.66 9.65 -2.92
CA GLN A 73 -3.18 9.50 -1.55
C GLN A 73 -4.67 9.11 -1.51
N ALA A 74 -5.50 9.72 -2.37
CA ALA A 74 -6.92 9.35 -2.47
C ALA A 74 -7.10 7.89 -2.96
N LEU A 75 -6.26 7.45 -3.89
CA LEU A 75 -6.24 6.06 -4.36
C LEU A 75 -5.86 5.08 -3.25
N ILE A 76 -4.84 5.39 -2.44
CA ILE A 76 -4.44 4.57 -1.29
C ILE A 76 -5.60 4.43 -0.31
N LEU A 77 -6.27 5.54 0.04
CA LEU A 77 -7.37 5.51 1.02
C LEU A 77 -8.56 4.67 0.52
N THR A 78 -8.85 4.74 -0.79
CA THR A 78 -9.87 3.90 -1.43
C THR A 78 -9.47 2.43 -1.42
N ALA A 79 -8.21 2.13 -1.74
CA ALA A 79 -7.68 0.76 -1.72
C ALA A 79 -7.80 0.14 -0.34
N ILE A 80 -7.50 0.88 0.74
CA ILE A 80 -7.62 0.39 2.12
C ILE A 80 -9.05 -0.07 2.45
N VAL A 81 -10.06 0.73 2.08
CA VAL A 81 -11.48 0.41 2.38
C VAL A 81 -11.94 -0.84 1.62
N VAL A 82 -11.64 -0.94 0.32
CA VAL A 82 -11.98 -2.13 -0.50
C VAL A 82 -11.28 -3.39 0.01
N SER A 83 -10.03 -3.23 0.44
CA SER A 83 -9.23 -4.32 1.01
C SER A 83 -9.85 -4.84 2.31
N PHE A 84 -10.26 -3.93 3.19
CA PHE A 84 -10.92 -4.27 4.44
C PHE A 84 -12.27 -4.97 4.22
N GLY A 85 -13.09 -4.47 3.28
CA GLY A 85 -14.35 -5.13 2.90
C GLY A 85 -14.13 -6.54 2.35
N SER A 86 -13.13 -6.72 1.48
CA SER A 86 -12.77 -8.02 0.92
C SER A 86 -12.29 -9.00 2.00
N PHE A 87 -11.47 -8.53 2.95
CA PHE A 87 -11.01 -9.33 4.09
C PHE A 87 -12.16 -9.75 5.01
N SER A 88 -13.11 -8.84 5.27
CA SER A 88 -14.32 -9.16 6.05
C SER A 88 -15.19 -10.21 5.37
N LEU A 89 -15.30 -10.20 4.03
CA LEU A 89 -16.06 -11.20 3.28
C LEU A 89 -15.38 -12.59 3.32
N VAL A 90 -14.06 -12.64 3.39
CA VAL A 90 -13.31 -13.92 3.46
C VAL A 90 -13.41 -14.56 4.84
N LEU A 91 -13.56 -13.77 5.90
CA LEU A 91 -13.63 -14.25 7.29
C LEU A 91 -15.04 -14.46 7.83
N GLY A 92 -16.04 -13.75 7.30
CA GLY A 92 -17.46 -13.90 7.66
C GLY A 92 -18.11 -15.09 6.95
#